data_AF-A0A140K3U4-F1
#
_entry.id   AF-A0A140K3U4-F1
#
_cell.length_a   1.000
_cell.length_b   1.000
_cell.length_c   1.000
_cell.angle_alpha   90.00
_cell.angle_beta   90.00
_cell.angle_gamma   90.00
#
_symmetry.space_group_name_H-M   'P 1'
#
loop_
_entity.id
_entity.type
_entity.pdbx_description
1 polymer ?
#
loop_
_entity_poly.entity_id
_entity_poly.type
_entity_poly.pdbx_seq_one_letter_code
_entity_poly.pdbx_strand_id
1 'polypeptide(L)'
;MKKLLNLLLISAVFNTIGLTATAQSDSECLILDANGQPMDLSHLCNGQVTPKTNNSNLSNSSSNPGIFTAKIKRREFGIPVIDVQFNNQHTFEMLVDTGASLTILTEKMAQTLQIQPEGNMLLYTANDSVYVPRSRVPSVTTAGIRSQNLDVAIAPSLDIGLLGQNFFGHYDITIKQDAIEFKAR
;
A
#
# COMPACT_ATOMS: atom_id res chain seq x y z
N MET A 1 -51.18 73.38 -32.51
CA MET A 1 -51.97 72.69 -31.47
C MET A 1 -51.10 71.62 -30.84
N LYS A 2 -50.84 71.75 -29.54
CA LYS A 2 -49.99 70.87 -28.72
C LYS A 2 -50.57 69.46 -28.71
N LYS A 3 -49.76 68.43 -29.00
CA LYS A 3 -50.01 67.08 -28.48
C LYS A 3 -48.71 66.53 -27.90
N LEU A 4 -48.83 66.17 -26.63
CA LEU A 4 -47.76 65.78 -25.73
C LEU A 4 -47.12 64.47 -26.18
N LEU A 5 -45.80 64.47 -26.22
CA LEU A 5 -44.96 63.29 -26.37
C LEU A 5 -44.95 62.55 -25.02
N ASN A 6 -45.80 61.53 -24.88
CA ASN A 6 -45.75 60.62 -23.74
C ASN A 6 -44.59 59.64 -23.94
N LEU A 7 -43.54 59.83 -23.13
CA LEU A 7 -42.35 58.98 -23.07
C LEU A 7 -42.71 57.67 -22.36
N LEU A 8 -42.97 56.59 -23.11
CA LEU A 8 -43.05 55.24 -22.57
C LEU A 8 -41.63 54.71 -22.35
N LEU A 9 -41.17 54.73 -21.11
CA LEU A 9 -40.02 53.94 -20.66
C LEU A 9 -40.45 52.47 -20.61
N ILE A 10 -40.21 51.73 -21.68
CA ILE A 10 -40.26 50.26 -21.65
C ILE A 10 -38.98 49.82 -20.95
N SER A 11 -39.06 49.52 -19.66
CA SER A 11 -38.01 48.78 -18.97
C SER A 11 -37.93 47.39 -19.59
N ALA A 12 -36.98 47.15 -20.48
CA ALA A 12 -36.63 45.82 -20.91
C ALA A 12 -36.01 45.10 -19.70
N VAL A 13 -36.82 44.40 -18.92
CA VAL A 13 -36.34 43.46 -17.92
C VAL A 13 -35.76 42.29 -18.71
N PHE A 14 -34.46 42.37 -19.01
CA PHE A 14 -33.70 41.22 -19.46
C PHE A 14 -33.64 40.24 -18.29
N ASN A 15 -34.61 39.33 -18.24
CA ASN A 15 -34.46 38.09 -17.48
C ASN A 15 -33.40 37.27 -18.20
N THR A 16 -32.13 37.56 -17.91
CA THR A 16 -31.05 36.62 -18.16
C THR A 16 -31.29 35.46 -17.21
N ILE A 17 -32.04 34.46 -17.67
CA ILE A 17 -31.96 33.13 -17.09
C ILE A 17 -30.56 32.67 -17.46
N GLY A 18 -29.59 33.01 -16.61
CA GLY A 18 -28.26 32.43 -16.68
C GLY A 18 -28.46 30.93 -16.52
N LEU A 19 -28.37 30.19 -17.62
CA LEU A 19 -28.05 28.78 -17.54
C LEU A 19 -26.68 28.74 -16.88
N THR A 20 -26.66 28.52 -15.57
CA THR A 20 -25.45 28.16 -14.86
C THR A 20 -25.01 26.83 -15.44
N ALA A 21 -24.15 26.88 -16.45
CA ALA A 21 -23.41 25.71 -16.89
C ALA A 21 -22.48 25.35 -15.74
N THR A 22 -22.88 24.38 -14.92
CA THR A 22 -21.96 23.73 -14.01
C THR A 22 -20.98 22.94 -14.87
N ALA A 23 -19.89 23.57 -15.29
CA ALA A 23 -18.73 22.85 -15.78
C ALA A 23 -18.08 22.18 -14.56
N GLN A 24 -18.70 21.09 -14.08
CA GLN A 24 -18.00 20.15 -13.21
C GLN A 24 -17.02 19.40 -14.09
N SER A 25 -15.79 19.91 -14.19
CA SER A 25 -14.68 19.10 -14.68
C SER A 25 -14.28 18.13 -13.59
N ASP A 26 -15.12 17.14 -13.32
CA ASP A 26 -14.68 15.95 -12.61
C ASP A 26 -13.96 15.07 -13.64
N SER A 27 -12.83 15.56 -14.18
CA SER A 27 -11.91 14.76 -14.97
C SER A 27 -11.12 13.87 -14.02
N GLU A 28 -11.85 13.01 -13.33
CA GLU A 28 -11.38 11.90 -12.53
C GLU A 28 -10.84 10.84 -13.49
N CYS A 29 -9.58 10.98 -13.90
CA CYS A 29 -8.76 10.06 -14.73
C CYS A 29 -9.52 9.28 -15.84
N LEU A 30 -10.33 10.00 -16.60
CA LEU A 30 -11.08 9.49 -17.75
C LEU A 30 -10.68 10.27 -18.99
N ILE A 31 -10.48 9.60 -20.11
CA ILE A 31 -10.33 10.23 -21.44
C ILE A 31 -11.53 9.85 -22.31
N LEU A 32 -11.91 10.68 -23.27
CA LEU A 32 -12.93 10.30 -24.25
C LEU A 32 -12.29 9.57 -25.44
N ASP A 33 -12.93 8.51 -25.91
CA ASP A 33 -12.55 7.84 -27.15
C ASP A 33 -12.98 8.66 -28.39
N ALA A 34 -12.67 8.16 -29.58
CA ALA A 34 -13.02 8.81 -30.85
C ALA A 34 -14.55 8.97 -31.05
N ASN A 35 -15.37 8.25 -30.29
CA ASN A 35 -16.83 8.30 -30.31
C ASN A 35 -17.40 9.12 -29.15
N GLY A 36 -16.55 9.78 -28.35
CA GLY A 36 -16.95 10.58 -27.19
C GLY A 36 -17.36 9.75 -25.97
N GLN A 37 -17.02 8.47 -25.91
CA GLN A 37 -17.29 7.60 -24.76
C GLN A 37 -16.13 7.67 -23.74
N PRO A 38 -16.42 7.74 -22.44
CA PRO A 38 -15.39 7.80 -21.40
C PRO A 38 -14.67 6.45 -21.27
N MET A 39 -13.33 6.51 -21.28
CA MET A 39 -12.41 5.40 -21.09
C MET A 39 -11.68 5.57 -19.75
N ASP A 40 -11.80 4.57 -18.87
CA ASP A 40 -11.19 4.54 -17.55
C ASP A 40 -9.69 4.32 -17.63
N LEU A 41 -8.92 5.30 -17.13
CA LEU A 41 -7.47 5.26 -17.05
C LEU A 41 -6.97 5.18 -15.61
N SER A 42 -7.81 4.84 -14.64
CA SER A 42 -7.46 4.80 -13.21
C SER A 42 -6.23 3.94 -12.90
N HIS A 43 -5.94 2.94 -13.74
CA HIS A 43 -4.75 2.09 -13.67
C HIS A 43 -3.43 2.84 -13.97
N LEU A 44 -3.49 3.99 -14.66
CA LEU A 44 -2.35 4.86 -14.94
C LEU A 44 -2.18 5.97 -13.88
N CYS A 45 -3.25 6.29 -13.15
CA CYS A 45 -3.29 7.39 -12.18
C CYS A 45 -3.04 6.95 -10.72
N ASN A 46 -2.24 5.90 -10.49
CA ASN A 46 -1.85 5.42 -9.15
C ASN A 46 -3.01 5.16 -8.16
N GLY A 47 -4.21 4.85 -8.64
CA GLY A 47 -5.32 4.36 -7.82
C GLY A 47 -5.95 5.38 -6.85
N GLN A 48 -5.71 6.68 -7.01
CA GLN A 48 -6.28 7.71 -6.13
C GLN A 48 -7.57 8.36 -6.63
N VAL A 49 -8.23 7.78 -7.63
CA VAL A 49 -9.46 8.34 -8.18
C VAL A 49 -10.60 7.38 -7.89
N THR A 50 -11.34 7.64 -6.82
CA THR A 50 -12.61 6.95 -6.53
C THR A 50 -13.75 7.87 -6.94
N PRO A 51 -14.55 7.53 -7.97
CA PRO A 51 -15.81 8.20 -8.21
C PRO A 51 -16.71 8.01 -6.99
N LYS A 52 -17.13 9.12 -6.36
CA LYS A 52 -18.20 9.12 -5.36
C LYS A 52 -19.52 8.73 -6.03
N THR A 53 -19.72 7.44 -6.27
CA THR A 53 -21.02 6.86 -6.58
C THR A 53 -21.48 6.08 -5.36
N ASN A 54 -22.63 6.50 -4.81
CA ASN A 54 -23.27 5.88 -3.64
C ASN A 54 -23.89 4.53 -4.03
N ASN A 55 -23.07 3.56 -4.41
CA ASN A 55 -23.46 2.15 -4.47
C ASN A 55 -22.31 1.33 -3.89
N SER A 56 -22.46 1.02 -2.60
CA SER A 56 -21.74 -0.05 -1.93
C SER A 56 -21.98 -1.35 -2.70
N ASN A 57 -21.00 -1.77 -3.51
CA ASN A 57 -20.65 -3.15 -3.86
C ASN A 57 -19.72 -3.16 -5.09
N LEU A 58 -18.55 -2.52 -5.01
CA LEU A 58 -17.45 -2.87 -5.90
C LEU A 58 -16.16 -2.96 -5.07
N SER A 59 -15.86 -4.20 -4.72
CA SER A 59 -14.56 -4.66 -4.25
C SER A 59 -13.48 -4.16 -5.20
N ASN A 60 -12.75 -3.16 -4.73
CA ASN A 60 -11.60 -2.60 -5.39
C ASN A 60 -10.45 -3.61 -5.28
N SER A 61 -10.36 -4.51 -6.25
CA SER A 61 -9.22 -5.42 -6.40
C SER A 61 -9.00 -5.65 -7.88
N SER A 62 -8.39 -4.67 -8.56
CA SER A 62 -7.60 -4.97 -9.75
C SER A 62 -6.28 -5.61 -9.30
N SER A 63 -6.40 -6.72 -8.57
CA SER A 63 -5.32 -7.64 -8.30
C SER A 63 -5.19 -8.49 -9.54
N ASN A 64 -4.07 -8.39 -10.25
CA ASN A 64 -3.64 -9.52 -11.07
C ASN A 64 -3.64 -10.74 -10.12
N PRO A 65 -4.50 -11.77 -10.32
CA PRO A 65 -4.74 -12.77 -9.29
C PRO A 65 -3.41 -13.41 -8.87
N GLY A 66 -2.96 -13.10 -7.65
CA GLY A 66 -1.75 -13.68 -7.08
C GLY A 66 -0.46 -12.83 -7.14
N ILE A 67 -0.48 -11.56 -7.57
CA ILE A 67 0.66 -10.63 -7.37
C ILE A 67 0.33 -9.63 -6.26
N PHE A 68 1.23 -9.55 -5.28
CA PHE A 68 1.13 -8.69 -4.11
C PHE A 68 2.33 -7.73 -4.07
N THR A 69 2.11 -6.44 -3.91
CA THR A 69 3.17 -5.43 -4.04
C THR A 69 3.42 -4.68 -2.74
N ALA A 70 4.64 -4.79 -2.20
CA ALA A 70 5.12 -3.98 -1.09
C ALA A 70 5.91 -2.77 -1.61
N LYS A 71 5.62 -1.57 -1.10
CA LYS A 71 6.43 -0.39 -1.39
C LYS A 71 7.75 -0.44 -0.60
N ILE A 72 8.86 -0.16 -1.26
CA ILE A 72 10.16 0.04 -0.62
C ILE A 72 10.20 1.47 -0.06
N LYS A 73 10.39 1.61 1.26
CA LYS A 73 10.47 2.91 1.93
C LYS A 73 11.80 3.59 1.70
N ARG A 74 12.87 2.80 1.81
CA ARG A 74 14.26 3.17 1.58
C ARG A 74 15.08 1.93 1.27
N ARG A 75 16.34 2.15 0.92
CA ARG A 75 17.35 1.10 0.86
C ARG A 75 18.43 1.39 1.89
N GLU A 76 18.70 0.41 2.73
CA GLU A 76 19.74 0.48 3.76
C GLU A 76 20.84 -0.50 3.35
N PHE A 77 22.05 0.02 3.10
CA PHE A 77 23.15 -0.73 2.48
C PHE A 77 22.77 -1.43 1.15
N GLY A 78 21.83 -0.83 0.40
CA GLY A 78 21.30 -1.38 -0.84
C GLY A 78 20.15 -2.38 -0.66
N ILE A 79 19.83 -2.80 0.57
CA ILE A 79 18.79 -3.78 0.88
C ILE A 79 17.43 -3.06 1.04
N PRO A 80 16.33 -3.55 0.43
CA PRO A 80 15.01 -2.97 0.61
C PRO A 80 14.54 -2.98 2.07
N VAL A 81 13.99 -1.84 2.52
CA VAL A 81 13.25 -1.73 3.77
C VAL A 81 11.76 -1.57 3.47
N ILE A 82 10.93 -2.44 4.05
CA ILE A 82 9.46 -2.42 3.89
C ILE A 82 8.76 -2.42 5.25
N ASP A 83 7.50 -1.99 5.28
CA ASP A 83 6.64 -2.14 6.45
C ASP A 83 6.08 -3.57 6.53
N VAL A 84 6.19 -4.18 7.71
CA VAL A 84 5.67 -5.52 8.01
C VAL A 84 4.86 -5.46 9.29
N GLN A 85 3.64 -5.97 9.24
CA GLN A 85 2.72 -6.03 10.36
C GLN A 85 2.82 -7.37 11.07
N PHE A 86 2.91 -7.31 12.40
CA PHE A 86 2.94 -8.46 13.29
C PHE A 86 1.71 -8.42 14.20
N ASN A 87 1.06 -9.58 14.35
CA ASN A 87 -0.15 -9.79 15.15
C ASN A 87 -1.31 -8.82 14.83
N ASN A 88 -1.35 -8.27 13.62
CA ASN A 88 -2.32 -7.25 13.19
C ASN A 88 -2.36 -5.99 14.07
N GLN A 89 -1.30 -5.74 14.86
CA GLN A 89 -1.26 -4.68 15.86
C GLN A 89 -0.03 -3.78 15.71
N HIS A 90 1.14 -4.37 15.46
CA HIS A 90 2.40 -3.64 15.43
C HIS A 90 2.99 -3.69 14.03
N THR A 91 3.35 -2.53 13.49
CA THR A 91 4.07 -2.43 12.21
C THR A 91 5.51 -2.06 12.50
N PHE A 92 6.44 -2.85 11.94
CA PHE A 92 7.87 -2.59 12.01
C PHE A 92 8.45 -2.48 10.60
N GLU A 93 9.51 -1.69 10.49
CA GLU A 93 10.35 -1.71 9.30
C GLU A 93 11.26 -2.92 9.35
N MET A 94 11.34 -3.65 8.24
CA MET A 94 12.14 -4.86 8.11
C MET A 94 13.01 -4.78 6.85
N LEU A 95 14.25 -5.25 6.95
CA LEU A 95 15.08 -5.54 5.79
C LEU A 95 14.60 -6.82 5.12
N VAL A 96 14.42 -6.81 3.79
CA VAL A 96 14.12 -8.03 3.04
C VAL A 96 15.43 -8.76 2.74
N ASP A 97 15.71 -9.82 3.50
CA ASP A 97 16.97 -10.55 3.45
C ASP A 97 16.79 -11.92 2.79
N THR A 98 17.16 -12.01 1.52
CA THR A 98 17.12 -13.28 0.76
C THR A 98 18.15 -14.30 1.23
N GLY A 99 19.17 -13.87 1.98
CA GLY A 99 20.21 -14.74 2.56
C GLY A 99 19.81 -15.35 3.91
N ALA A 100 18.79 -14.80 4.58
CA ALA A 100 18.30 -15.32 5.85
C ALA A 100 17.26 -16.43 5.64
N SER A 101 17.52 -17.63 6.16
CA SER A 101 16.53 -18.72 6.14
C SER A 101 15.33 -18.45 7.06
N LEU A 102 15.55 -17.75 8.17
CA LEU A 102 14.53 -17.40 9.16
C LEU A 102 14.36 -15.88 9.26
N THR A 103 13.16 -15.47 9.65
CA THR A 103 12.88 -14.09 10.07
C THR A 103 13.51 -13.83 11.45
N ILE A 104 14.24 -12.73 11.57
CA ILE A 104 14.98 -12.36 12.79
C ILE A 104 14.43 -11.05 13.32
N LEU A 105 14.03 -11.05 14.59
CA LEU A 105 13.54 -9.89 15.31
C LEU A 105 14.67 -9.27 16.13
N THR A 106 14.59 -7.97 16.33
CA THR A 106 15.38 -7.29 17.35
C THR A 106 14.79 -7.58 18.73
N GLU A 107 15.59 -7.43 19.80
CA GLU A 107 15.08 -7.56 21.17
C GLU A 107 13.93 -6.59 21.45
N LYS A 108 14.03 -5.35 20.96
CA LYS A 108 13.00 -4.33 21.13
C LYS A 108 11.67 -4.75 20.47
N MET A 109 11.74 -5.36 19.29
CA MET A 109 10.55 -5.92 18.63
C MET A 109 9.95 -7.05 19.47
N ALA A 110 10.77 -7.98 19.95
CA ALA A 110 10.29 -9.09 20.78
C ALA A 110 9.61 -8.61 22.07
N GLN A 111 10.19 -7.60 22.74
CA GLN A 111 9.60 -6.95 23.91
C GLN A 111 8.27 -6.27 23.59
N THR A 112 8.21 -5.53 22.47
CA THR A 112 6.99 -4.83 22.03
C THR A 112 5.86 -5.82 21.72
N LEU A 113 6.21 -6.94 21.09
CA LEU A 113 5.27 -8.03 20.77
C LEU A 113 4.93 -8.92 21.97
N GLN A 114 5.60 -8.72 23.11
CA GLN A 114 5.47 -9.53 24.33
C GLN A 114 5.67 -11.04 24.09
N ILE A 115 6.46 -11.41 23.08
CA ILE A 115 6.74 -12.81 22.76
C ILE A 115 7.82 -13.35 23.70
N GLN A 116 7.59 -14.55 24.23
CA GLN A 116 8.54 -15.22 25.11
C GLN A 116 9.36 -16.23 24.31
N PRO A 117 10.66 -16.39 24.59
CA PRO A 117 11.45 -17.47 24.02
C PRO A 117 10.85 -18.85 24.32
N GLU A 118 10.72 -19.68 23.30
CA GLU A 118 10.31 -21.09 23.41
C GLU A 118 11.53 -22.03 23.51
N GLY A 119 12.72 -21.51 23.24
CA GLY A 119 13.98 -22.25 23.31
C GLY A 119 15.12 -21.44 22.71
N ASN A 120 16.23 -22.11 22.43
CA ASN A 120 17.37 -21.53 21.74
C ASN A 120 17.65 -22.29 20.44
N MET A 121 18.33 -21.64 19.49
CA MET A 121 18.86 -22.27 18.30
C MET A 121 20.21 -21.71 17.92
N LEU A 122 21.01 -22.50 17.22
CA LEU A 122 22.25 -22.04 16.60
C LEU A 122 21.91 -21.32 15.28
N LEU A 123 22.21 -20.03 15.21
CA LEU A 123 22.08 -19.20 14.02
C LEU A 123 23.46 -19.10 13.34
N TYR A 124 23.51 -19.44 12.07
CA TYR A 124 24.71 -19.26 11.25
C TYR A 124 24.65 -17.90 10.56
N THR A 125 25.69 -17.10 10.75
CA THR A 125 25.88 -15.82 10.08
C THR A 125 27.03 -15.92 9.08
N ALA A 126 27.26 -14.87 8.30
CA ALA A 126 28.35 -14.85 7.34
C ALA A 126 29.75 -15.03 7.99
N ASN A 127 29.91 -14.63 9.25
CA ASN A 127 31.21 -14.59 9.92
C ASN A 127 31.35 -15.64 11.04
N ASP A 128 30.25 -16.00 11.71
CA ASP A 128 30.28 -16.89 12.88
C ASP A 128 28.92 -17.56 13.11
N SER A 129 28.85 -18.47 14.07
CA SER A 129 27.61 -19.07 14.58
C SER A 129 27.34 -18.62 16.02
N VAL A 130 26.09 -18.28 16.31
CA VAL A 130 25.68 -17.77 17.63
C VAL A 130 24.40 -18.44 18.10
N TYR A 131 24.35 -18.80 19.39
CA TYR A 131 23.11 -19.28 20.00
C TYR A 131 22.19 -18.10 20.30
N VAL A 132 20.98 -18.15 19.78
CA VAL A 132 19.97 -17.11 19.93
C VAL A 132 18.64 -17.69 20.40
N PRO A 133 17.85 -16.93 21.18
CA PRO A 133 16.48 -17.31 21.50
C PRO A 133 15.65 -17.49 20.22
N ARG A 134 14.78 -18.51 20.22
CA ARG A 134 13.76 -18.74 19.20
C ARG A 134 12.38 -18.62 19.81
N SER A 135 11.42 -18.15 19.02
CA SER A 135 10.00 -18.05 19.40
C SER A 135 9.13 -18.19 18.15
N ARG A 136 7.81 -17.99 18.30
CA ARG A 136 6.87 -17.91 17.19
C ARG A 136 6.03 -16.65 17.27
N VAL A 137 5.74 -16.09 16.09
CA VAL A 137 4.78 -14.98 15.98
C VAL A 137 3.48 -15.49 15.35
N PRO A 138 2.32 -15.30 16.01
CA PRO A 138 1.03 -15.77 15.52
C PRO A 138 0.68 -15.34 14.09
N SER A 139 1.00 -14.10 13.71
CA SER A 139 0.68 -13.59 12.38
C SER A 139 1.70 -12.56 11.91
N VAL A 140 2.18 -12.70 10.69
CA VAL A 140 3.04 -11.73 10.01
C VAL A 140 2.42 -11.40 8.65
N THR A 141 2.36 -10.13 8.26
CA THR A 141 1.66 -9.68 7.05
C THR A 141 2.37 -8.49 6.42
N THR A 142 2.50 -8.50 5.09
CA THR A 142 2.92 -7.33 4.31
C THR A 142 2.30 -7.43 2.92
N ALA A 143 1.96 -6.30 2.29
CA ALA A 143 1.40 -6.28 0.92
C ALA A 143 0.19 -7.20 0.65
N GLY A 144 -0.52 -7.66 1.68
CA GLY A 144 -1.60 -8.65 1.56
C GLY A 144 -1.16 -10.12 1.62
N ILE A 145 0.14 -10.43 1.62
CA ILE A 145 0.65 -11.78 1.93
C ILE A 145 0.73 -11.97 3.43
N ARG A 146 0.43 -13.19 3.90
CA ARG A 146 0.33 -13.52 5.31
C ARG A 146 0.98 -14.87 5.62
N SER A 147 1.75 -14.90 6.69
CA SER A 147 2.21 -16.14 7.32
C SER A 147 1.61 -16.25 8.72
N GLN A 148 1.28 -17.48 9.12
CA GLN A 148 0.73 -17.80 10.43
C GLN A 148 1.74 -18.63 11.20
N ASN A 149 1.82 -18.38 12.52
CA ASN A 149 2.70 -19.12 13.42
C ASN A 149 4.16 -19.18 12.92
N LEU A 150 4.69 -18.03 12.51
CA LEU A 150 6.00 -17.91 11.90
C LEU A 150 7.10 -18.11 12.96
N ASP A 151 7.97 -19.09 12.77
CA ASP A 151 9.18 -19.23 13.61
C ASP A 151 10.09 -18.01 13.42
N VAL A 152 10.59 -17.47 14.53
CA VAL A 152 11.48 -16.31 14.54
C VAL A 152 12.66 -16.55 15.48
N ALA A 153 13.81 -15.97 15.15
CA ALA A 153 14.93 -15.82 16.07
C ALA A 153 14.97 -14.39 16.64
N ILE A 154 15.56 -14.22 17.81
CA ILE A 154 15.72 -12.91 18.46
C ILE A 154 17.21 -12.62 18.60
N ALA A 155 17.70 -11.57 17.95
CA ALA A 155 19.12 -11.21 17.96
C ALA A 155 19.40 -9.94 18.78
N PRO A 156 20.36 -9.97 19.73
CA PRO A 156 20.65 -8.84 20.65
C PRO A 156 21.27 -7.62 19.97
N SER A 157 22.07 -7.82 18.92
CA SER A 157 22.88 -6.76 18.29
C SER A 157 22.31 -6.27 16.95
N LEU A 158 21.03 -6.49 16.71
CA LEU A 158 20.39 -6.13 15.44
C LEU A 158 19.56 -4.85 15.60
N ASP A 159 19.88 -3.82 14.83
CA ASP A 159 19.18 -2.52 14.87
C ASP A 159 17.81 -2.56 14.16
N ILE A 160 17.71 -3.31 13.07
CA ILE A 160 16.51 -3.48 12.25
C ILE A 160 16.28 -4.96 11.93
N GLY A 161 15.04 -5.43 12.07
CA GLY A 161 14.68 -6.84 11.86
C GLY A 161 14.91 -7.31 10.42
N LEU A 162 15.17 -8.61 10.26
CA LEU A 162 15.36 -9.26 8.96
C LEU A 162 14.13 -10.10 8.62
N LEU A 163 13.51 -9.83 7.48
CA LEU A 163 12.45 -10.65 6.92
C LEU A 163 13.11 -11.73 6.07
N GLY A 164 12.95 -12.99 6.47
CA GLY A 164 13.66 -14.11 5.86
C GLY A 164 12.80 -14.98 4.95
N GLN A 165 13.46 -15.98 4.37
CA GLN A 165 12.86 -16.95 3.44
C GLN A 165 11.69 -17.73 4.04
N ASN A 166 11.66 -17.97 5.34
CA ASN A 166 10.51 -18.65 5.97
C ASN A 166 9.19 -17.86 5.90
N PHE A 167 9.24 -16.55 5.63
CA PHE A 167 8.06 -15.73 5.42
C PHE A 167 7.62 -15.73 3.95
N PHE A 168 8.55 -15.46 3.03
CA PHE A 168 8.24 -15.21 1.62
C PHE A 168 8.61 -16.38 0.67
N GLY A 169 9.13 -17.49 1.20
CA GLY A 169 9.66 -18.61 0.41
C GLY A 169 8.64 -19.36 -0.43
N HIS A 170 7.34 -19.16 -0.20
CA HIS A 170 6.24 -19.68 -1.02
C HIS A 170 5.88 -18.77 -2.21
N TYR A 171 6.59 -17.66 -2.39
CA TYR A 171 6.36 -16.70 -3.45
C TYR A 171 7.58 -16.61 -4.36
N ASP A 172 7.34 -16.35 -5.64
CA ASP A 172 8.33 -15.78 -6.53
C ASP A 172 8.46 -14.28 -6.21
N ILE A 173 9.69 -13.81 -6.06
CA ILE A 173 9.97 -12.46 -5.58
C ILE A 173 10.70 -11.68 -6.65
N THR A 174 10.16 -10.51 -7.00
CA THR A 174 10.85 -9.53 -7.85
C THR A 174 11.12 -8.27 -7.04
N ILE A 175 12.40 -7.98 -6.79
CA ILE A 175 12.83 -6.76 -6.12
C ILE A 175 13.09 -5.70 -7.20
N LYS A 176 12.19 -4.72 -7.32
CA LYS A 176 12.30 -3.58 -8.24
C LYS A 176 13.01 -2.41 -7.57
N GLN A 177 13.10 -1.28 -8.28
CA GLN A 177 13.73 -0.07 -7.76
C GLN A 177 13.05 0.42 -6.47
N ASP A 178 11.71 0.53 -6.50
CA ASP A 178 10.86 1.18 -5.49
C ASP A 178 9.78 0.25 -4.90
N ALA A 179 9.72 -1.00 -5.35
CA ALA A 179 8.73 -1.97 -4.91
C ALA A 179 9.29 -3.40 -4.86
N ILE A 180 8.63 -4.27 -4.11
CA ILE A 180 8.82 -5.72 -4.14
C ILE A 180 7.50 -6.35 -4.54
N GLU A 181 7.55 -7.22 -5.54
CA GLU A 181 6.41 -8.02 -5.95
C GLU A 181 6.58 -9.45 -5.46
N PHE A 182 5.53 -9.96 -4.81
CA PHE A 182 5.40 -11.34 -4.40
C PHE A 182 4.33 -12.00 -5.28
N LYS A 183 4.71 -13.01 -6.04
CA LYS A 183 3.79 -13.80 -6.86
C LYS A 183 3.63 -15.18 -6.25
N ALA A 184 2.39 -15.60 -5.96
CA ALA A 184 2.14 -16.95 -5.44
C ALA A 184 2.61 -18.01 -6.45
N ARG A 185 3.23 -19.09 -5.94
CA ARG A 185 3.66 -20.26 -6.73
C ARG A 185 2.54 -21.27 -6.92
#